data_AF-A0A7C5G8G4-F1
#
_entry.id   AF-A0A7C5G8G4-F1
#
_cell.length_a   1.000
_cell.length_b   1.000
_cell.length_c   1.000
_cell.angle_alpha   90.00
_cell.angle_beta   90.00
_cell.angle_gamma   90.00
#
_symmetry.space_group_name_H-M   'P 1'
#
loop_
_entity.id
_entity.type
_entity.pdbx_description
1 polymer ?
#
loop_
_entity_poly.entity_id
_entity_poly.type
_entity_poly.pdbx_seq_one_letter_code
_entity_poly.pdbx_strand_id
1 'polypeptide(L)' 'MKITKKQFFQRQTTLSEIGKDGQEKLQNANVLVVGCGGLGGPIAVYLAQSGVGKLHLI' A
#
# COMPACT_ATOMS: atom_id res chain seq x y z
N MET A 1 -13.58 17.08 -5.89
CA MET A 1 -12.41 17.37 -5.03
C MET A 1 -11.34 16.33 -5.33
N LYS A 2 -10.14 16.70 -5.79
CA LYS A 2 -9.04 15.74 -6.03
C LYS A 2 -8.25 15.56 -4.73
N ILE A 3 -8.25 14.35 -4.19
CA ILE A 3 -7.43 14.00 -3.01
C ILE A 3 -6.02 13.65 -3.51
N THR A 4 -5.00 14.27 -2.93
CA THR A 4 -3.60 13.91 -3.20
C THR A 4 -3.20 12.63 -2.47
N LYS A 5 -2.22 11.87 -2.98
CA LYS A 5 -1.68 10.69 -2.26
C LYS A 5 -1.24 11.03 -0.83
N LYS A 6 -0.62 12.20 -0.64
CA LYS A 6 -0.20 12.68 0.67
C LYS A 6 -1.37 12.86 1.64
N GLN A 7 -2.49 13.40 1.18
CA GLN A 7 -3.71 13.54 1.98
C GLN A 7 -4.38 12.18 2.23
N PHE A 8 -4.39 11.29 1.24
CA PHE A 8 -4.99 9.97 1.35
C PHE A 8 -4.30 9.12 2.44
N PHE A 9 -2.97 9.16 2.50
CA PHE A 9 -2.16 8.37 3.46
C PHE A 9 -1.83 9.11 4.76
N GLN A 10 -2.45 10.25 5.03
CA GLN A 10 -2.11 11.10 6.18
C GLN A 10 -2.15 10.33 7.51
N ARG A 11 -3.17 9.49 7.72
CA ARG A 11 -3.33 8.73 8.98
C ARG A 11 -2.18 7.77 9.24
N GLN A 12 -1.74 7.03 8.22
CA GLN A 12 -0.64 6.08 8.37
C GLN A 12 0.72 6.78 8.47
N THR A 13 0.91 7.93 7.81
CA THR A 13 2.16 8.72 7.99
C THR A 13 2.29 9.36 9.37
N THR A 14 1.22 9.43 10.16
CA THR A 14 1.27 9.93 11.55
C THR A 14 1.82 8.89 12.52
N LEU A 15 1.74 7.59 12.19
CA LEU A 15 2.29 6.52 13.00
C LEU A 15 3.82 6.53 12.90
N SER A 16 4.52 6.51 14.03
CA SER A 16 5.99 6.60 14.09
C SER A 16 6.70 5.44 13.39
N GLU A 17 6.05 4.28 13.33
CA GLU A 17 6.56 3.05 12.75
C GLU A 17 6.58 3.09 11.21
N ILE A 18 5.70 3.90 10.61
CA ILE A 18 5.63 4.10 9.15
C ILE A 18 6.23 5.45 8.80
N GLY A 19 5.73 6.53 9.39
CA GLY A 19 6.14 7.89 9.10
C GLY A 19 5.97 8.26 7.62
N LYS A 20 6.59 9.36 7.20
CA LYS A 20 6.63 9.74 5.78
C LYS A 20 7.53 8.79 4.98
N ASP A 21 8.68 8.43 5.54
CA ASP A 21 9.71 7.65 4.85
C ASP A 21 9.24 6.22 4.58
N GLY A 22 8.55 5.57 5.54
CA GLY A 22 7.94 4.26 5.33
C GLY A 22 6.83 4.31 4.29
N GLN A 23 6.05 5.39 4.26
CA GLN A 23 5.03 5.57 3.23
C GLN A 23 5.62 5.72 1.83
N GLU A 24 6.71 6.47 1.71
CA GLU A 24 7.44 6.62 0.46
C GLU A 24 8.05 5.28 0.01
N LYS A 25 8.62 4.51 0.94
CA LYS A 25 9.09 3.14 0.66
C LYS A 25 7.97 2.24 0.13
N LEU A 26 6.78 2.27 0.73
CA LEU A 26 5.62 1.52 0.22
C LEU A 26 5.24 1.99 -1.19
N GLN A 27 5.16 3.30 -1.43
CA GLN A 27 4.80 3.84 -2.74
C GLN A 27 5.82 3.53 -3.84
N ASN A 28 7.08 3.28 -3.48
CA ASN A 28 8.13 2.86 -4.41
C ASN A 28 8.27 1.33 -4.52
N ALA A 29 7.54 0.56 -3.70
CA ALA A 29 7.61 -0.90 -3.70
C ALA A 29 6.80 -1.51 -4.85
N ASN A 30 7.33 -2.62 -5.37
CA ASN A 30 6.67 -3.48 -6.34
C ASN A 30 6.52 -4.88 -5.72
N VAL A 31 5.30 -5.39 -5.63
CA VAL A 31 5.01 -6.69 -5.01
C VAL A 31 4.28 -7.60 -6.01
N LEU A 32 4.71 -8.86 -6.09
CA LEU A 32 4.03 -9.93 -6.80
C LEU A 32 3.26 -10.79 -5.80
N VAL A 33 1.96 -10.95 -6.00
CA VAL A 33 1.11 -11.90 -5.27
C VAL A 33 0.79 -13.05 -6.21
N VAL A 34 1.18 -14.27 -5.83
CA VAL A 34 0.88 -15.49 -6.58
C VAL A 34 -0.23 -16.26 -5.86
N GLY A 35 -1.34 -16.49 -6.54
CA GLY A 35 -2.54 -17.13 -6.03
C GLY A 35 -3.48 -16.15 -5.31
N CYS A 36 -4.41 -15.55 -6.06
CA CYS A 36 -5.40 -14.58 -5.55
C CYS A 36 -6.71 -15.22 -5.06
N GLY A 37 -6.64 -16.42 -4.45
CA GLY A 37 -7.78 -17.09 -3.82
C GLY A 37 -8.06 -16.55 -2.40
N GLY A 38 -8.47 -17.43 -1.48
CA GLY A 38 -8.84 -17.04 -0.11
C GLY A 38 -7.72 -16.37 0.70
N LEU A 39 -6.45 -16.53 0.31
CA LEU A 39 -5.30 -15.90 0.97
C LEU A 39 -4.79 -14.67 0.19
N GLY A 40 -4.50 -14.81 -1.11
CA GLY A 40 -3.94 -13.70 -1.88
C GLY A 40 -4.92 -12.55 -2.12
N GLY A 41 -6.22 -12.84 -2.19
CA GLY A 41 -7.28 -11.82 -2.32
C GLY A 41 -7.21 -10.76 -1.20
N PRO A 42 -7.38 -11.13 0.09
CA PRO A 42 -7.29 -10.16 1.18
C PRO A 42 -5.90 -9.53 1.30
N ILE A 43 -4.81 -10.27 1.05
CA ILE A 43 -3.45 -9.71 1.08
C ILE A 43 -3.30 -8.60 0.04
N ALA A 44 -3.75 -8.80 -1.20
CA ALA A 44 -3.67 -7.79 -2.25
C ALA A 44 -4.44 -6.51 -1.88
N VAL A 45 -5.62 -6.66 -1.25
CA VAL A 45 -6.41 -5.52 -0.76
C VAL A 45 -5.64 -4.74 0.30
N TYR A 46 -5.06 -5.40 1.30
CA TYR A 46 -4.30 -4.72 2.34
C TYR A 46 -3.05 -4.03 1.78
N LEU A 47 -2.28 -4.69 0.91
CA LEU A 47 -1.11 -4.09 0.28
C LEU A 47 -1.47 -2.83 -0.53
N ALA A 48 -2.59 -2.86 -1.26
CA ALA A 48 -3.06 -1.71 -2.02
C ALA A 48 -3.46 -0.55 -1.08
N GLN A 49 -4.19 -0.85 0.01
CA GLN A 49 -4.62 0.16 0.99
C GLN A 49 -3.46 0.77 1.77
N SER A 50 -2.43 -0.03 2.10
CA SER A 50 -1.20 0.46 2.72
C SER A 50 -0.39 1.37 1.79
N GLY A 51 -0.68 1.34 0.48
CA GLY A 51 -0.10 2.25 -0.50
C GLY A 51 1.12 1.68 -1.22
N VAL A 52 1.17 0.36 -1.43
CA VAL A 52 2.16 -0.26 -2.32
C VAL A 52 2.02 0.33 -3.73
N GLY A 53 3.15 0.75 -4.32
CA GLY A 53 3.19 1.44 -5.61
C GLY A 53 2.71 0.60 -6.79
N LYS A 54 3.10 -0.68 -6.81
CA LYS A 54 2.71 -1.63 -7.86
C LYS A 54 2.43 -3.00 -7.28
N LEU A 55 1.25 -3.54 -7.63
CA LEU A 55 0.88 -4.93 -7.36
C LEU A 55 0.77 -5.67 -8.69
N HIS A 56 1.48 -6.79 -8.80
CA HIS A 56 1.27 -7.78 -9.85
C HIS A 56 0.56 -8.96 -9.20
N LEU A 57 -0.56 -9.38 -9.77
CA LEU A 57 -1.37 -10.49 -9.29
C LEU A 57 -1.34 -11.59 -10.36
N ILE A 58 -1.02 -12.83 -9.96
CA ILE A 58 -1.01 -14.03 -10.83
C ILE A 58 -1.87 -15.12 -10.21
#